data_AF-A0A6G7PHZ6-F1
#
_entry.id   AF-A0A6G7PHZ6-F1
#
_cell.length_a   1.000
_cell.length_b   1.000
_cell.length_c   1.000
_cell.angle_alpha   90.00
_cell.angle_beta   90.00
_cell.angle_gamma   90.00
#
_symmetry.space_group_name_H-M   'P 1'
#
loop_
_entity.id
_entity.type
_entity.pdbx_description
1 polymer ?
#
loop_
_entity_poly.entity_id
_entity_poly.type
_entity_poly.pdbx_seq_one_letter_code
_entity_poly.pdbx_strand_id
1 'polypeptide(L)'
;MLLTPVAALTCSGSTATRNRGFVDETRAAGAATGAPVVDLQSLSVSLYNSLRFCPHNGDFGSGPVGAFFCGDRTHFETYGARRIAALVAGDVRRQGLPLAAHLV
;
A
#
# COMPACT_ATOMS: atom_id res chain seq x y z
N MET A 1 -3.64 9.93 -12.91
CA MET A 1 -3.97 9.24 -11.64
C MET A 1 -2.82 9.46 -10.68
N LEU A 2 -3.11 9.67 -9.40
CA LEU A 2 -2.12 9.81 -8.33
C LEU A 2 -2.29 8.68 -7.31
N LEU A 3 -1.23 8.37 -6.58
CA LEU A 3 -1.25 7.37 -5.50
C LEU A 3 -0.75 8.04 -4.23
N THR A 4 -1.48 7.89 -3.13
CA THR A 4 -0.92 8.26 -1.81
C THR A 4 0.29 7.36 -1.52
N PRO A 5 1.28 7.81 -0.73
CA PRO A 5 2.43 6.96 -0.43
C PRO A 5 2.01 5.66 0.26
N VAL A 6 2.56 4.53 -0.20
CA VAL A 6 2.34 3.23 0.44
C VAL A 6 2.87 3.24 1.88
N ALA A 7 2.13 2.62 2.81
CA ALA A 7 2.54 2.56 4.20
C ALA A 7 3.83 1.73 4.37
N ALA A 8 4.72 2.16 5.26
CA ALA A 8 5.70 1.22 5.81
C ALA A 8 4.99 0.26 6.75
N LEU A 9 5.55 -0.94 6.92
CA LEU A 9 5.17 -1.75 8.07
C LEU A 9 5.65 -1.08 9.36
N THR A 10 4.72 -0.55 10.15
CA THR A 10 4.94 -0.09 11.52
C THR A 10 3.75 -0.54 12.35
N CYS A 11 4.04 -1.14 13.49
CA CYS A 11 3.02 -1.72 14.35
C CYS A 11 2.74 -0.84 15.56
N SER A 12 1.46 -0.69 15.90
CA SER A 12 0.99 -0.29 17.22
C SER A 12 0.24 -1.49 17.81
N GLY A 13 0.91 -2.22 18.70
CA GLY A 13 0.45 -3.54 19.14
C GLY A 13 0.30 -4.50 17.96
N SER A 14 -0.90 -5.08 17.81
CA SER A 14 -1.25 -6.02 16.73
C SER A 14 -1.71 -5.36 15.43
N THR A 15 -1.60 -4.03 15.30
CA THR A 15 -2.19 -3.29 14.18
C THR A 15 -1.14 -2.49 13.41
N ALA A 16 -1.16 -2.57 12.09
CA ALA A 16 -0.36 -1.73 11.20
C ALA A 16 -0.88 -0.28 11.18
N THR A 17 0.02 0.69 11.11
CA THR A 17 -0.31 2.13 11.22
C THR A 17 -0.12 2.90 9.91
N ARG A 18 -0.83 4.03 9.79
CA ARG A 18 -0.60 5.03 8.75
C ARG A 18 0.59 5.89 9.18
N ASN A 19 1.69 5.84 8.43
CA ASN A 19 2.99 6.37 8.86
C ASN A 19 3.77 7.05 7.72
N ARG A 20 3.04 7.68 6.78
CA ARG A 20 3.61 8.45 5.67
C ARG A 20 3.01 9.83 5.60
N GLY A 21 3.85 10.82 5.34
CA GLY A 21 3.44 12.18 4.97
C GLY A 21 2.99 12.26 3.50
N PHE A 22 2.67 13.46 3.04
CA PHE A 22 2.21 13.76 1.67
C PHE A 22 0.89 13.11 1.24
N VAL A 23 0.14 12.51 2.17
CA VAL A 23 -1.17 11.90 1.88
C VAL A 23 -2.18 12.98 1.51
N ASP A 24 -2.26 14.04 2.30
CA ASP A 24 -3.23 15.12 2.10
C ASP A 24 -2.85 15.97 0.89
N GLU A 25 -1.56 16.22 0.69
CA GLU A 25 -1.02 16.92 -0.47
C GLU A 25 -1.30 16.16 -1.77
N THR A 26 -1.16 14.83 -1.76
CA THR A 26 -1.53 13.99 -2.93
C THR A 26 -3.03 14.07 -3.23
N ARG A 27 -3.87 14.04 -2.20
CA ARG A 27 -5.33 14.20 -2.36
C ARG A 27 -5.68 15.59 -2.88
N ALA A 28 -5.05 16.62 -2.35
CA ALA A 28 -5.25 18.00 -2.78
C ALA A 28 -4.84 18.18 -4.25
N ALA A 29 -3.71 17.62 -4.67
CA ALA A 29 -3.27 17.62 -6.06
C ALA A 29 -4.27 16.88 -6.97
N GLY A 30 -4.81 15.75 -6.52
CA GLY A 30 -5.86 15.02 -7.24
C GLY A 30 -7.12 15.85 -7.42
N ALA A 31 -7.61 16.48 -6.35
CA ALA A 31 -8.76 17.36 -6.40
C ALA A 31 -8.54 18.58 -7.33
N ALA A 32 -7.37 19.22 -7.24
CA ALA A 32 -7.05 20.41 -8.04
C ALA A 32 -6.95 20.11 -9.56
N THR A 33 -6.58 18.89 -9.93
CA THR A 33 -6.37 18.48 -11.33
C THR A 33 -7.50 17.64 -11.89
N GLY A 34 -8.49 17.25 -11.07
CA GLY A 34 -9.48 16.24 -11.42
C GLY A 34 -8.89 14.84 -11.63
N ALA A 35 -7.65 14.60 -11.21
CA ALA A 35 -7.01 13.29 -11.35
C ALA A 35 -7.56 12.31 -10.30
N PRO A 36 -7.93 11.07 -10.69
CA PRO A 36 -8.28 10.02 -9.75
C PRO A 36 -7.13 9.75 -8.78
N VAL A 37 -7.46 9.49 -7.51
CA VAL A 37 -6.48 9.18 -6.45
C VAL A 37 -6.74 7.78 -5.92
N VAL A 38 -5.69 6.95 -5.91
CA VAL A 38 -5.69 5.66 -5.19
C VAL A 38 -5.13 5.90 -3.80
N ASP A 39 -5.93 5.61 -2.77
CA ASP A 39 -5.51 5.74 -1.37
C ASP A 39 -4.70 4.53 -0.92
N LEU A 40 -3.51 4.39 -1.50
CA LEU A 40 -2.65 3.25 -1.30
C LEU A 40 -2.15 3.12 0.15
N GLN A 41 -2.05 4.23 0.90
CA GLN A 41 -1.74 4.16 2.33
C GLN A 41 -2.82 3.37 3.10
N SER A 42 -4.11 3.71 2.94
CA SER A 42 -5.20 2.95 3.56
C SER A 42 -5.20 1.50 3.12
N LEU A 43 -5.11 1.28 1.82
CA LEU A 43 -5.23 -0.06 1.23
C LEU A 43 -4.09 -0.97 1.70
N SER A 44 -2.85 -0.45 1.76
CA SER A 44 -1.70 -1.21 2.25
C SER A 44 -1.78 -1.50 3.75
N VAL A 45 -2.22 -0.56 4.59
CA VAL A 45 -2.46 -0.82 6.01
C VAL A 45 -3.49 -1.94 6.21
N SER A 46 -4.61 -1.88 5.49
CA SER A 46 -5.63 -2.94 5.52
C SER A 46 -5.07 -4.29 5.08
N LEU A 47 -4.24 -4.32 4.02
CA LEU A 47 -3.57 -5.53 3.57
C LEU A 47 -2.65 -6.09 4.66
N TYR A 48 -1.77 -5.27 5.25
CA TYR A 48 -0.83 -5.72 6.29
C TYR A 48 -1.57 -6.28 7.52
N ASN A 49 -2.70 -5.67 7.90
CA ASN A 49 -3.56 -6.18 8.96
C ASN A 49 -4.21 -7.53 8.59
N SER A 50 -4.71 -7.66 7.35
CA SER A 50 -5.28 -8.93 6.87
C SER A 50 -4.26 -10.07 6.86
N LEU A 51 -2.99 -9.74 6.58
CA LEU A 51 -1.86 -10.68 6.59
C LEU A 51 -1.27 -10.91 7.99
N ARG A 52 -1.78 -10.21 9.01
CA ARG A 52 -1.31 -10.29 10.40
C ARG A 52 0.19 -10.03 10.55
N PHE A 53 0.69 -9.02 9.84
CA PHE A 53 2.10 -8.63 9.96
C PHE A 53 2.46 -7.99 11.29
N CYS A 54 1.46 -7.55 12.08
CA CYS A 54 1.66 -7.02 13.42
C CYS A 54 1.10 -7.99 14.49
N PRO A 55 1.74 -8.08 15.68
CA PRO A 55 2.98 -7.40 16.06
C PRO A 55 4.18 -7.96 15.29
N HIS A 56 5.19 -7.11 15.09
CA HIS A 56 6.42 -7.47 14.39
C HIS A 56 7.64 -7.19 15.28
N ASN A 57 8.62 -8.08 15.26
CA ASN A 57 9.83 -7.99 16.09
C ASN A 57 10.95 -7.13 15.45
N GLY A 58 10.77 -6.65 14.22
CA GLY A 58 11.76 -5.87 13.49
C GLY A 58 12.66 -6.69 12.56
N ASP A 59 12.48 -8.00 12.47
CA ASP A 59 13.19 -8.85 11.49
C ASP A 59 12.49 -8.83 10.13
N PHE A 60 12.99 -7.99 9.23
CA PHE A 60 12.48 -7.89 7.85
C PHE A 60 13.18 -8.84 6.88
N GLY A 61 14.03 -9.75 7.37
CA GLY A 61 14.76 -10.72 6.54
C GLY A 61 14.13 -12.11 6.51
N SER A 62 13.16 -12.40 7.38
CA SER A 62 12.61 -13.75 7.54
C SER A 62 11.08 -13.81 7.59
N GLY A 63 10.55 -15.03 7.41
CA GLY A 63 9.12 -15.32 7.53
C GLY A 63 8.23 -14.57 6.51
N PRO A 64 6.92 -14.45 6.80
CA PRO A 64 5.98 -13.78 5.90
C PRO A 64 6.30 -12.30 5.65
N VAL A 65 6.89 -11.60 6.64
CA VAL A 65 7.28 -10.20 6.51
C VAL A 65 8.51 -10.08 5.61
N GLY A 66 9.55 -10.89 5.80
CA GLY A 66 10.71 -10.90 4.90
C GLY A 66 10.42 -11.43 3.50
N ALA A 67 9.43 -12.30 3.33
CA ALA A 67 8.93 -12.66 1.98
C ALA A 67 8.20 -11.50 1.30
N PHE A 68 7.73 -10.50 2.05
CA PHE A 68 7.00 -9.34 1.54
C PHE A 68 7.91 -8.13 1.34
N PHE A 69 8.85 -7.88 2.25
CA PHE A 69 9.73 -6.73 2.24
C PHE A 69 11.21 -7.12 2.03
N CYS A 70 11.94 -6.28 1.30
CA CYS A 70 13.34 -6.51 0.92
C CYS A 70 14.30 -6.07 2.03
N GLY A 71 14.27 -6.76 3.18
CA GLY A 71 15.21 -6.50 4.29
C GLY A 71 14.99 -5.19 5.06
N ASP A 72 13.93 -4.44 4.74
CA ASP A 72 13.49 -3.27 5.50
C ASP A 72 11.96 -3.18 5.57
N ARG A 73 11.41 -2.03 6.01
CA ARG A 73 9.96 -1.85 6.19
C ARG A 73 9.25 -1.08 5.08
N THR A 74 9.93 -0.84 3.96
CA THR A 74 9.53 0.13 2.93
C THR A 74 9.64 -0.42 1.51
N HIS A 75 10.69 -1.17 1.21
CA HIS A 75 10.94 -1.75 -0.11
C HIS A 75 10.36 -3.15 -0.15
N PHE A 76 9.73 -3.50 -1.26
CA PHE A 76 9.07 -4.79 -1.40
C PHE A 76 9.96 -5.80 -2.10
N GLU A 77 9.88 -7.05 -1.63
CA GLU A 77 10.23 -8.20 -2.44
C GLU A 77 9.26 -8.35 -3.62
N THR A 78 9.62 -9.19 -4.59
CA THR A 78 8.76 -9.45 -5.77
C THR A 78 7.33 -9.85 -5.36
N TYR A 79 7.19 -10.66 -4.31
CA TYR A 79 5.87 -11.05 -3.78
C TYR A 79 5.11 -9.84 -3.23
N GLY A 80 5.72 -9.02 -2.36
CA GLY A 80 5.09 -7.82 -1.81
C GLY A 80 4.70 -6.82 -2.90
N ALA A 81 5.58 -6.58 -3.88
CA ALA A 81 5.33 -5.69 -5.00
C ALA A 81 4.09 -6.12 -5.80
N ARG A 82 3.93 -7.42 -6.06
CA ARG A 82 2.73 -7.96 -6.73
C ARG A 82 1.46 -7.75 -5.90
N ARG A 83 1.53 -7.91 -4.57
CA ARG A 83 0.37 -7.68 -3.69
C ARG A 83 -0.04 -6.21 -3.67
N ILE A 84 0.92 -5.29 -3.60
CA ILE A 84 0.65 -3.84 -3.66
C ILE A 84 0.12 -3.43 -5.03
N ALA A 85 0.67 -3.97 -6.13
CA ALA A 85 0.14 -3.73 -7.47
C ALA A 85 -1.31 -4.21 -7.62
N ALA A 86 -1.67 -5.35 -7.00
CA ALA A 86 -3.05 -5.84 -6.98
C ALA A 86 -4.02 -4.89 -6.25
N LEU A 87 -3.57 -4.17 -5.19
CA LEU A 87 -4.39 -3.15 -4.54
C LEU A 87 -4.68 -1.98 -5.49
N VAL A 88 -3.65 -1.50 -6.21
CA VAL A 88 -3.81 -0.42 -7.19
C VAL A 88 -4.74 -0.84 -8.32
N ALA A 89 -4.52 -2.03 -8.89
CA ALA A 89 -5.36 -2.59 -9.95
C ALA A 89 -6.82 -2.77 -9.48
N GLY A 90 -7.01 -3.27 -8.26
CA GLY A 90 -8.33 -3.41 -7.64
C GLY A 90 -9.04 -2.06 -7.48
N ASP A 91 -8.33 -1.03 -7.04
CA ASP A 91 -8.92 0.30 -6.85
C ASP A 91 -9.22 1.00 -8.19
N VAL A 92 -8.37 0.81 -9.20
CA VAL A 92 -8.63 1.24 -10.60
C VAL A 92 -9.93 0.63 -11.11
N ARG A 93 -10.17 -0.68 -10.88
CA ARG A 93 -11.43 -1.35 -11.23
C ARG A 93 -12.61 -0.80 -10.44
N ARG A 94 -12.46 -0.65 -9.11
CA ARG A 94 -13.52 -0.14 -8.22
C ARG A 94 -13.98 1.26 -8.61
N GLN A 95 -13.06 2.12 -9.01
CA GLN A 95 -13.35 3.48 -9.46
C GLN A 95 -13.91 3.56 -10.89
N GLY A 96 -13.98 2.44 -11.62
CA GLY A 96 -14.49 2.42 -13.00
C GLY A 96 -13.62 3.19 -13.98
N LEU A 97 -12.30 3.27 -13.73
CA LEU A 97 -11.40 4.03 -14.60
C LEU A 97 -11.22 3.31 -15.94
N PRO A 98 -11.08 4.02 -17.07
CA PRO A 98 -10.87 3.40 -18.39
C PRO A 98 -9.67 2.45 -18.43
N LEU A 99 -8.63 2.71 -17.63
CA LEU A 99 -7.45 1.85 -17.49
C LEU A 99 -7.82 0.41 -17.06
N ALA A 100 -8.96 0.20 -16.40
CA ALA A 100 -9.43 -1.11 -15.97
C ALA A 100 -9.59 -2.11 -17.14
N ALA A 101 -9.85 -1.62 -18.36
CA ALA A 101 -9.96 -2.46 -19.56
C ALA A 101 -8.65 -3.14 -19.98
N HIS A 102 -7.51 -2.68 -19.44
CA HIS A 102 -6.18 -3.21 -19.75
C HIS A 102 -5.58 -4.05 -18.61
N LEU A 103 -6.30 -4.22 -17.52
CA LEU A 103 -5.86 -5.05 -16.40
C LEU A 103 -6.23 -6.50 -16.66
N VAL A 104 -5.22 -7.35 -16.91
CA VAL A 104 -5.37 -8.82 -17.00
C VAL A 104 -5.73 -9.45 -15.66
#